data_AF-A0A7Y5GQQ4-F1
#
_entry.id   AF-A0A7Y5GQQ4-F1
#
_cell.length_a   1.000
_cell.length_b   1.000
_cell.length_c   1.000
_cell.angle_alpha   90.00
_cell.angle_beta   90.00
_cell.angle_gamma   90.00
#
_symmetry.space_group_name_H-M   'P 1'
#
loop_
_entity.id
_entity.type
_entity.pdbx_description
1 polymer ?
#
loop_
_entity_poly.entity_id
_entity_poly.type
_entity_poly.pdbx_seq_one_letter_code
_entity_poly.pdbx_strand_id
1 'polypeptide(L)'
;PDGIIITELETGKIIEANESVLQLAEMELDGVLGKTTLELNLWKDAKDRDKFVAELQSKGNVKNFETEFRRKSGSCFIGLISGEIIRLKKKKCVLSVVRDISDRKQAEEQLKQKMAELEKFNKLSVGRELRMIELKKQVNHLSEKLGIDLPYNLDFFDATPDKNKS
;
A
#
# COMPACT_ATOMS: atom_id res chain seq x y z
N PRO A 1 9.22 11.39 9.48
CA PRO A 1 10.58 11.79 9.07
C PRO A 1 11.35 10.53 8.65
N ASP A 2 12.25 10.63 7.67
CA ASP A 2 12.93 9.44 7.15
C ASP A 2 14.13 9.05 8.02
N GLY A 3 14.27 7.74 8.26
CA GLY A 3 15.44 7.15 8.90
C GLY A 3 16.62 7.15 7.93
N ILE A 4 17.80 7.54 8.39
CA ILE A 4 19.02 7.57 7.59
C ILE A 4 20.11 6.82 8.36
N ILE A 5 20.76 5.87 7.69
CA ILE A 5 21.96 5.18 8.18
C ILE A 5 23.06 5.23 7.14
N ILE A 6 24.30 5.27 7.61
CA ILE A 6 25.48 5.07 6.78
C ILE A 6 26.20 3.82 7.29
N THR A 7 26.43 2.85 6.41
CA THR A 7 27.20 1.64 6.72
C THR A 7 28.46 1.54 5.87
N GLU A 8 29.54 0.99 6.41
CA GLU A 8 30.71 0.65 5.60
C GLU A 8 30.36 -0.46 4.61
N LEU A 9 30.74 -0.32 3.33
CA LEU A 9 30.38 -1.32 2.31
C LEU A 9 31.09 -2.66 2.53
N GLU A 10 32.33 -2.63 3.03
CA GLU A 10 33.17 -3.81 3.22
C GLU A 10 32.70 -4.68 4.39
N THR A 11 32.41 -4.05 5.54
CA THR A 11 32.07 -4.78 6.77
C THR A 11 30.57 -4.79 7.08
N GLY A 12 29.79 -3.89 6.48
CA GLY A 12 28.38 -3.68 6.79
C GLY A 12 28.13 -3.00 8.14
N LYS A 13 29.17 -2.50 8.81
CA LYS A 13 29.06 -1.84 10.11
C LYS A 13 28.48 -0.44 9.99
N ILE A 14 27.60 -0.08 10.90
CA ILE A 14 26.98 1.25 10.97
C ILE A 14 28.01 2.27 11.48
N ILE A 15 28.18 3.33 10.70
CA ILE A 15 29.10 4.44 10.96
C ILE A 15 28.33 5.64 11.51
N GLU A 16 27.17 5.92 10.94
CA GLU A 16 26.29 7.01 11.36
C GLU A 16 24.82 6.58 11.26
N ALA A 17 24.00 7.14 12.13
CA ALA A 17 22.56 6.96 12.16
C ALA A 17 21.92 8.26 12.62
N ASN A 18 20.85 8.71 11.95
CA ASN A 18 20.08 9.85 12.43
C ASN A 18 19.07 9.45 13.52
N GLU A 19 18.51 10.43 14.22
CA GLU A 19 17.53 10.17 15.28
C GLU A 19 16.30 9.39 14.77
N SER A 20 15.82 9.71 13.57
CA SER A 20 14.63 9.05 12.99
C SER A 20 14.81 7.53 12.86
N VAL A 21 15.98 7.04 12.42
CA VAL A 21 16.18 5.58 12.29
C VAL A 21 16.34 4.90 13.65
N LEU A 22 16.90 5.60 14.63
CA LEU A 22 17.03 5.12 16.01
C LEU A 22 15.64 4.95 16.63
N GLN A 23 14.77 5.95 16.46
CA GLN A 23 13.37 5.89 16.87
C GLN A 23 12.62 4.76 16.15
N LEU A 24 12.81 4.60 14.83
CA LEU A 24 12.20 3.51 14.06
C LEU A 24 12.66 2.13 14.57
N ALA A 25 13.96 1.97 14.82
CA ALA A 25 14.51 0.71 15.32
C ALA A 25 14.24 0.46 16.81
N GLU A 26 13.78 1.48 17.55
CA GLU A 26 13.66 1.48 19.01
C GLU A 26 15.00 1.20 19.70
N MET A 27 16.07 1.83 19.20
CA MET A 27 17.45 1.62 19.66
C MET A 27 18.13 2.94 19.98
N GLU A 28 19.10 2.88 20.89
CA GLU A 28 19.99 3.98 21.23
C GLU A 28 21.24 3.97 20.35
N LEU A 29 21.78 5.15 20.04
CA LEU A 29 22.93 5.32 19.14
C LEU A 29 24.13 4.44 19.54
N ASP A 30 24.50 4.45 20.82
CA ASP A 30 25.64 3.68 21.36
C ASP A 30 25.46 2.16 21.18
N GLY A 31 24.21 1.70 21.13
CA GLY A 31 23.87 0.31 20.90
C GLY A 31 23.95 -0.11 19.43
N VAL A 32 24.03 0.85 18.50
CA VAL A 32 23.92 0.67 17.04
C VAL A 32 25.26 0.85 16.33
N LEU A 33 26.06 1.83 16.76
CA LEU A 33 27.35 2.14 16.10
C LEU A 33 28.32 0.95 16.16
N GLY A 34 29.02 0.71 15.05
CA GLY A 34 30.02 -0.36 14.93
C GLY A 34 29.44 -1.76 14.76
N LYS A 35 28.11 -1.94 14.85
CA LYS A 35 27.41 -3.20 14.57
C LYS A 35 26.83 -3.21 13.16
N THR A 36 26.55 -4.39 12.66
CA THR A 36 25.86 -4.61 11.38
C THR A 36 24.35 -4.68 11.58
N THR A 37 23.58 -4.43 10.51
CA THR A 37 22.12 -4.58 10.55
C THR A 37 21.66 -6.03 10.82
N LEU A 38 22.54 -7.02 10.57
CA LEU A 38 22.30 -8.43 10.87
C LEU A 38 22.54 -8.75 12.35
N GLU A 39 23.63 -8.25 12.93
CA GLU A 39 23.89 -8.38 14.39
C GLU A 39 22.79 -7.71 15.22
N LEU A 40 22.22 -6.63 14.71
CA LEU A 40 21.08 -5.93 15.31
C LEU A 40 19.72 -6.57 14.99
N ASN A 41 19.68 -7.59 14.14
CA ASN A 41 18.47 -8.29 13.71
C ASN A 41 17.37 -7.34 13.17
N LEU A 42 17.76 -6.31 12.42
CA LEU A 42 16.83 -5.28 11.93
C LEU A 42 15.96 -5.73 10.76
N TRP A 43 16.39 -6.76 10.03
CA TRP A 43 15.62 -7.30 8.90
C TRP A 43 14.73 -8.43 9.39
N LYS A 44 13.45 -8.43 9.01
CA LYS A 44 12.56 -9.55 9.36
C LYS A 44 13.00 -10.83 8.66
N ASP A 45 13.36 -10.75 7.38
CA ASP A 45 13.96 -11.82 6.59
C ASP A 45 15.36 -11.42 6.12
N ALA A 46 16.38 -12.20 6.48
CA ALA A 46 17.75 -12.00 6.06
C ALA A 46 17.93 -12.12 4.52
N LYS A 47 17.07 -12.88 3.84
CA LYS A 47 17.11 -13.01 2.38
C LYS A 47 16.79 -11.70 1.67
N ASP A 48 15.95 -10.86 2.26
CA ASP A 48 15.63 -9.55 1.68
C ASP A 48 16.81 -8.59 1.80
N ARG A 49 17.55 -8.67 2.91
CA ARG A 49 18.83 -7.97 3.05
C ARG A 49 19.80 -8.40 1.96
N ASP A 50 19.91 -9.70 1.70
CA ASP A 50 20.87 -10.21 0.71
C ASP A 50 20.50 -9.77 -0.72
N LYS A 51 19.20 -9.75 -1.07
CA LYS A 51 18.72 -9.16 -2.33
C LYS A 51 19.08 -7.69 -2.43
N PHE A 52 18.82 -6.91 -1.38
CA PHE A 52 19.12 -5.49 -1.34
C PHE A 52 20.61 -5.21 -1.55
N VAL A 53 21.49 -5.96 -0.86
CA VAL A 53 22.94 -5.80 -1.01
C VAL A 53 23.43 -6.26 -2.39
N ALA A 54 22.91 -7.36 -2.91
CA ALA A 54 23.26 -7.83 -4.24
C ALA A 54 22.88 -6.81 -5.33
N GLU A 55 21.70 -6.21 -5.23
CA GLU A 55 21.26 -5.17 -6.16
C GLU A 55 22.12 -3.91 -6.03
N LEU A 56 22.43 -3.49 -4.80
CA LEU A 56 23.31 -2.36 -4.54
C LEU A 56 24.71 -2.57 -5.13
N GLN A 57 25.29 -3.76 -4.99
CA GLN A 57 26.61 -4.10 -5.55
C GLN A 57 26.59 -4.17 -7.08
N SER A 58 25.48 -4.61 -7.67
CA SER A 58 25.32 -4.73 -9.13
C SER A 58 25.08 -3.38 -9.81
N LYS A 59 24.21 -2.54 -9.25
CA LYS A 59 23.73 -1.30 -9.89
C LYS A 59 24.31 -0.02 -9.28
N GLY A 60 24.92 -0.09 -8.09
CA GLY A 60 25.40 1.05 -7.32
C GLY A 60 24.33 1.77 -6.50
N ASN A 61 23.04 1.51 -6.77
CA ASN A 61 21.92 2.02 -5.99
C ASN A 61 20.74 1.04 -6.00
N VAL A 62 19.85 1.20 -5.03
CA VAL A 62 18.54 0.55 -4.93
C VAL A 62 17.53 1.63 -4.55
N LYS A 63 16.36 1.65 -5.18
CA LYS A 63 15.31 2.62 -4.90
C LYS A 63 14.02 1.91 -4.50
N ASN A 64 13.38 2.42 -3.45
CA ASN A 64 12.04 2.00 -3.03
C ASN A 64 11.87 0.48 -2.88
N PHE A 65 12.88 -0.19 -2.30
CA PHE A 65 12.79 -1.61 -1.98
C PHE A 65 11.88 -1.76 -0.76
N GLU A 66 10.73 -2.41 -0.95
CA GLU A 66 9.75 -2.65 0.10
C GLU A 66 10.07 -3.98 0.80
N THR A 67 10.22 -3.94 2.13
CA THR A 67 10.45 -5.12 2.97
C THR A 67 9.95 -4.86 4.39
N GLU A 68 10.00 -5.89 5.23
CA GLU A 68 9.66 -5.77 6.64
C GLU A 68 10.92 -5.68 7.51
N PHE A 69 10.93 -4.69 8.39
CA PHE A 69 11.97 -4.51 9.40
C PHE A 69 11.44 -4.88 10.78
N ARG A 70 12.36 -5.27 11.66
CA ARG A 70 12.10 -5.61 13.05
C ARG A 70 12.61 -4.49 13.96
N ARG A 71 11.79 -4.09 14.91
CA ARG A 71 12.17 -3.16 15.99
C ARG A 71 12.77 -3.94 17.17
N LYS A 72 13.44 -3.24 18.09
CA LYS A 72 14.01 -3.85 19.31
C LYS A 72 12.96 -4.58 20.16
N SER A 73 11.71 -4.07 20.22
CA SER A 73 10.60 -4.75 20.89
C SER A 73 10.19 -6.09 20.26
N GLY A 74 10.65 -6.38 19.03
CA GLY A 74 10.23 -7.54 18.24
C GLY A 74 9.03 -7.26 17.33
N SER A 75 8.38 -6.11 17.45
CA SER A 75 7.36 -5.66 16.50
C SER A 75 7.99 -5.45 15.11
N CYS A 76 7.16 -5.52 14.06
CA CYS A 76 7.59 -5.33 12.68
C CYS A 76 6.87 -4.14 12.05
N PHE A 77 7.53 -3.51 11.09
CA PHE A 77 6.93 -2.47 10.26
C PHE A 77 7.34 -2.66 8.80
N ILE A 78 6.49 -2.18 7.88
CA ILE A 78 6.78 -2.20 6.45
C ILE A 78 7.64 -0.97 6.15
N GLY A 79 8.90 -1.21 5.80
CA GLY A 79 9.83 -0.16 5.43
C GLY A 79 10.05 -0.11 3.92
N LEU A 80 10.06 1.12 3.40
CA LEU A 80 10.53 1.43 2.06
C LEU A 80 11.98 1.91 2.18
N ILE A 81 12.95 1.07 1.79
CA ILE A 81 14.38 1.37 1.86
C ILE A 81 14.94 1.72 0.48
N SER A 82 15.73 2.79 0.43
CA SER A 82 16.59 3.11 -0.71
C SER A 82 18.04 3.17 -0.25
N GLY A 83 18.97 2.76 -1.10
CA GLY A 83 20.39 2.74 -0.80
C GLY A 83 21.22 3.25 -1.96
N GLU A 84 22.32 3.92 -1.67
CA GLU A 84 23.30 4.36 -2.67
C GLU A 84 24.72 4.17 -2.15
N ILE A 85 25.61 3.66 -3.01
CA ILE A 85 27.04 3.57 -2.68
C ILE A 85 27.67 4.95 -2.80
N ILE A 86 28.14 5.48 -1.68
CA ILE A 86 28.82 6.77 -1.60
C ILE A 86 30.29 6.59 -1.20
N ARG A 87 31.09 7.64 -1.39
CA ARG A 87 32.48 7.68 -0.93
C ARG A 87 32.63 8.70 0.20
N LEU A 88 32.94 8.21 1.40
CA LEU A 88 33.12 9.04 2.59
C LEU A 88 34.55 8.87 3.11
N LYS A 89 35.32 9.97 3.21
CA LYS A 89 36.73 9.97 3.68
C LYS A 89 37.59 8.88 3.01
N LYS A 90 37.45 8.73 1.69
CA LYS A 90 38.09 7.71 0.81
C LYS A 90 37.59 6.27 0.95
N LYS A 91 36.71 5.94 1.90
CA LYS A 91 36.07 4.63 2.06
C LYS A 91 34.75 4.53 1.30
N LYS A 92 34.43 3.35 0.77
CA LYS A 92 33.10 3.07 0.19
C LYS A 92 32.11 2.79 1.31
N CYS A 93 31.01 3.54 1.32
CA CYS A 93 29.93 3.40 2.28
C CYS A 93 28.62 3.25 1.54
N VAL A 94 27.58 2.82 2.24
CA VAL A 94 26.21 2.80 1.76
C VAL A 94 25.44 3.83 2.57
N LEU A 95 24.85 4.81 1.89
CA LEU A 95 23.84 5.67 2.48
C LEU A 95 22.49 4.98 2.26
N SER A 96 21.76 4.71 3.33
CA SER A 96 20.42 4.14 3.25
C SER A 96 19.41 5.06 3.90
N VAL A 97 18.27 5.21 3.22
CA VAL A 97 17.11 5.96 3.69
C VAL A 97 15.95 4.99 3.83
N VAL A 98 15.34 4.93 5.01
CA VAL A 98 14.23 4.05 5.36
C VAL A 98 13.03 4.89 5.76
N ARG A 99 11.89 4.63 5.12
CA ARG A 99 10.60 5.21 5.49
C ARG A 99 9.65 4.13 5.94
N ASP A 100 9.05 4.29 7.11
CA ASP A 100 7.93 3.45 7.54
C ASP A 100 6.69 3.82 6.69
N ILE A 101 6.13 2.82 6.01
CA ILE A 101 4.94 2.94 5.17
C ILE A 101 3.78 2.09 5.68
N SER A 102 3.84 1.63 6.93
CA SER A 102 2.82 0.76 7.53
C SER A 102 1.44 1.42 7.52
N ASP A 103 1.34 2.68 7.95
CA ASP A 103 0.07 3.42 7.98
C ASP A 103 -0.51 3.59 6.57
N ARG A 104 0.35 3.89 5.59
CA ARG A 104 -0.05 4.02 4.18
C ARG A 104 -0.63 2.71 3.66
N LYS A 105 0.04 1.59 3.93
CA LYS A 105 -0.41 0.24 3.51
C LYS A 105 -1.73 -0.15 4.19
N GLN A 106 -1.89 0.17 5.47
CA GLN A 106 -3.14 -0.06 6.18
C GLN A 106 -4.29 0.76 5.58
N ALA A 107 -4.06 2.03 5.26
CA ALA A 107 -5.06 2.87 4.63
C ALA A 107 -5.42 2.39 3.21
N GLU A 108 -4.43 1.98 2.41
CA GLU A 108 -4.64 1.40 1.08
C GLU A 108 -5.50 0.12 1.15
N GLU A 109 -5.22 -0.76 2.12
CA GLU A 109 -5.98 -2.01 2.30
C GLU A 109 -7.40 -1.74 2.80
N GLN A 110 -7.59 -0.81 3.75
CA GLN A 110 -8.92 -0.41 4.21
C GLN A 110 -9.76 0.18 3.06
N LEU A 111 -9.17 1.04 2.24
CA LEU A 111 -9.84 1.61 1.08
C LEU A 111 -10.25 0.52 0.09
N LYS A 112 -9.35 -0.41 -0.22
CA LYS A 112 -9.61 -1.54 -1.11
C LYS A 112 -10.76 -2.41 -0.60
N GLN A 113 -10.80 -2.69 0.71
CA GLN A 113 -11.91 -3.43 1.32
C GLN A 113 -13.24 -2.69 1.19
N LYS A 114 -13.25 -1.37 1.45
CA LYS A 114 -14.46 -0.54 1.31
C LYS A 114 -14.95 -0.48 -0.14
N MET A 115 -14.05 -0.38 -1.11
CA MET A 115 -14.42 -0.44 -2.52
C MET A 115 -15.04 -1.79 -2.90
N ALA A 116 -14.45 -2.90 -2.46
CA ALA A 116 -15.00 -4.23 -2.70
C ALA A 116 -16.38 -4.43 -2.05
N GLU A 117 -16.59 -3.91 -0.83
CA GLU A 117 -17.90 -3.90 -0.17
C GLU A 117 -18.94 -3.11 -0.98
N LEU A 118 -18.56 -1.91 -1.44
CA LEU A 118 -19.43 -1.04 -2.23
C LEU A 118 -19.78 -1.66 -3.60
N GLU A 119 -18.81 -2.24 -4.30
CA GLU A 119 -19.05 -2.95 -5.57
C GLU A 119 -20.01 -4.13 -5.39
N LYS A 120 -19.82 -4.92 -4.32
CA LYS A 120 -20.72 -6.02 -3.98
C LYS A 120 -22.12 -5.51 -3.68
N PHE A 121 -22.24 -4.44 -2.90
CA PHE A 121 -23.52 -3.81 -2.58
C PHE A 121 -24.21 -3.26 -3.82
N ASN A 122 -23.48 -2.56 -4.69
CA ASN A 122 -23.99 -1.99 -5.93
C ASN A 122 -24.51 -3.11 -6.86
N LYS A 123 -23.73 -4.17 -7.07
CA LYS A 123 -24.15 -5.33 -7.88
C LYS A 123 -25.44 -5.98 -7.36
N LEU A 124 -25.59 -6.08 -6.03
CA LEU A 124 -26.80 -6.63 -5.42
C LEU A 124 -28.00 -5.69 -5.48
N SER A 125 -27.78 -4.38 -5.34
CA SER A 125 -28.86 -3.38 -5.27
C SER A 125 -29.35 -2.98 -6.67
N VAL A 126 -28.44 -2.58 -7.57
CA VAL A 126 -28.78 -2.24 -8.96
C VAL A 126 -29.32 -3.46 -9.70
N GLY A 127 -28.77 -4.65 -9.45
CA GLY A 127 -29.30 -5.89 -10.02
C GLY A 127 -30.76 -6.16 -9.61
N ARG A 128 -31.15 -5.81 -8.37
CA ARG A 128 -32.54 -5.95 -7.89
C ARG A 128 -33.45 -4.90 -8.49
N GLU A 129 -33.02 -3.65 -8.57
CA GLU A 129 -33.81 -2.56 -9.16
C GLU A 129 -34.07 -2.78 -10.66
N LEU A 130 -33.03 -3.15 -11.42
CA LEU A 130 -33.18 -3.49 -12.85
C LEU A 130 -34.11 -4.69 -13.04
N ARG A 131 -33.94 -5.75 -12.24
CA ARG A 131 -34.84 -6.92 -12.29
C ARG A 131 -36.27 -6.56 -11.91
N MET A 132 -36.47 -5.65 -10.95
CA MET A 132 -37.80 -5.18 -10.57
C MET A 132 -38.46 -4.37 -11.69
N ILE A 133 -37.70 -3.52 -12.38
CA ILE A 133 -38.19 -2.78 -13.56
C ILE A 133 -38.59 -3.75 -14.67
N GLU A 134 -37.75 -4.74 -14.97
CA GLU A 134 -38.04 -5.76 -15.98
C GLU A 134 -39.30 -6.56 -15.64
N LEU A 135 -39.45 -6.99 -14.38
CA LEU A 135 -40.66 -7.68 -13.91
C LEU A 135 -41.90 -6.79 -14.02
N LYS A 136 -41.82 -5.51 -13.63
CA LYS A 136 -42.94 -4.56 -13.78
C LYS A 136 -43.34 -4.38 -15.26
N LYS A 137 -42.36 -4.30 -16.18
CA LYS A 137 -42.61 -4.27 -17.63
C LYS A 137 -43.32 -5.54 -18.11
N GLN A 138 -42.89 -6.72 -17.65
CA GLN A 138 -43.54 -7.99 -17.99
C GLN A 138 -44.97 -8.07 -17.45
N VAL A 139 -45.21 -7.64 -16.20
CA VAL A 139 -46.55 -7.61 -15.62
C VAL A 139 -47.47 -6.67 -16.40
N ASN A 140 -47.00 -5.49 -16.79
CA ASN A 140 -47.76 -4.57 -17.63
C ASN A 140 -48.11 -5.20 -18.99
N HIS A 141 -47.13 -5.82 -19.68
CA HIS A 141 -47.35 -6.50 -20.96
C HIS A 141 -48.37 -7.64 -20.87
N LEU A 142 -48.36 -8.41 -19.77
CA LEU A 142 -49.36 -9.45 -19.53
C LEU A 142 -50.74 -8.87 -19.20
N SER A 143 -50.79 -7.78 -18.44
CA SER A 143 -52.05 -7.09 -18.09
C SER A 143 -52.74 -6.56 -19.35
N GLU A 144 -51.98 -5.96 -20.27
CA GLU A 144 -52.48 -5.50 -21.58
C GLU A 144 -53.08 -6.65 -22.40
N LYS A 145 -52.38 -7.80 -22.49
CA LYS A 145 -52.90 -8.99 -23.19
C LYS A 145 -54.18 -9.56 -22.58
N LEU A 146 -54.35 -9.40 -21.27
CA LEU A 146 -55.54 -9.85 -20.54
C LEU A 146 -56.66 -8.79 -20.52
N GLY A 147 -56.44 -7.60 -21.09
CA GLY A 147 -57.39 -6.49 -21.06
C GLY A 147 -57.59 -5.88 -19.67
N ILE A 148 -56.58 -6.00 -18.80
CA ILE A 148 -56.57 -5.46 -17.43
C ILE A 148 -55.79 -4.15 -17.43
N ASP A 149 -56.25 -3.18 -16.65
CA ASP A 149 -55.53 -1.92 -16.43
C ASP A 149 -54.09 -2.15 -15.97
N LEU A 150 -53.18 -1.30 -16.45
CA LEU A 150 -51.75 -1.39 -16.16
C LEU A 150 -51.48 -1.08 -14.68
N PRO A 151 -51.02 -2.07 -13.88
CA PRO A 151 -50.88 -1.89 -12.43
C PRO A 151 -49.65 -1.05 -12.05
N TYR A 152 -48.69 -0.85 -12.96
CA TYR A 152 -47.47 -0.08 -12.69
C TYR A 152 -47.30 1.06 -13.71
N ASN A 153 -47.17 2.29 -13.23
CA ASN A 153 -46.72 3.41 -14.08
C ASN A 153 -45.18 3.35 -14.23
N LEU A 154 -44.69 3.37 -15.48
CA LEU A 154 -43.27 3.30 -15.81
C LEU A 154 -42.75 4.53 -16.59
N ASP A 155 -43.55 5.58 -16.71
CA ASP A 155 -43.27 6.77 -17.54
C ASP A 155 -42.01 7.53 -17.09
N PHE A 156 -41.59 7.36 -15.83
CA PHE A 156 -40.38 7.95 -15.27
C PHE A 156 -39.07 7.40 -15.89
N PHE A 157 -39.08 6.21 -16.47
CA PHE A 157 -37.89 5.60 -17.09
C PHE A 157 -37.67 6.00 -18.57
N ASP A 158 -38.70 6.52 -19.23
CA ASP A 158 -38.65 6.91 -20.64
C ASP A 158 -38.42 8.43 -20.83
N ALA A 159 -38.23 9.17 -19.73
CA ALA A 159 -37.83 10.58 -19.78
C ALA A 159 -36.39 10.70 -20.31
N THR A 160 -36.27 11.04 -21.60
CA THR A 160 -35.01 11.54 -22.17
C THR A 160 -34.51 12.72 -21.32
N PRO A 161 -33.20 12.81 -21.00
CA PRO A 161 -32.69 13.97 -20.30
C PRO A 161 -32.98 15.20 -21.17
N ASP A 162 -33.77 16.12 -20.63
CA ASP A 162 -34.10 17.39 -21.27
C ASP A 162 -32.78 18.14 -21.54
N LYS A 163 -32.39 18.17 -22.82
CA LYS A 163 -31.13 18.79 -23.30
C LYS A 163 -31.16 20.32 -23.25
N ASN A 164 -32.12 20.94 -22.57
CA ASN A 164 -32.25 22.39 -22.51
C ASN A 164 -32.47 22.90 -21.07
N LYS A 165 -31.40 22.97 -20.28
CA LYS A 165 -31.22 24.05 -19.30
C LYS A 165 -29.76 24.50 -19.28
N SER A 166 -29.49 25.48 -20.15
CA SER A 166 -28.39 26.44 -20.04
C SER A 166 -28.61 27.39 -18.87
#